data_AF-A0A6C0I580-F1
#
_entry.id   AF-A0A6C0I580-F1
#
_cell.length_a   1.000
_cell.length_b   1.000
_cell.length_c   1.000
_cell.angle_alpha   90.00
_cell.angle_beta   90.00
_cell.angle_gamma   90.00
#
_symmetry.space_group_name_H-M   'P 1'
#
loop_
_entity.id
_entity.type
_entity.pdbx_description
1 polymer ?
#
loop_
_entity_poly.entity_id
_entity_poly.type
_entity_poly.pdbx_seq_one_letter_code
_entity_poly.pdbx_strand_id
1 'polypeptide(L)'
;MAECDNKYHINNKSYPLLVGSRAQVWHNTAYKTSGNLTRRDLIKNKSGRIVSIKKHKTAKCQDRLRRSGYGTEKGKFGYVKVEPKTPKKCSKTGKSLSDTVHKRKPKAVKRSVSDTTHRRNIPCKGRKLSICNRATKKCKMAKGPQRTFCRKRKNTKHKA
;
A
#
# COMPACT_ATOMS: atom_id res chain seq x y z
N MET A 1 -3.29 12.23 11.07
CA MET A 1 -3.84 11.22 12.01
C MET A 1 -2.79 11.04 13.09
N ALA A 2 -2.95 11.74 14.21
CA ALA A 2 -1.97 11.82 15.30
C ALA A 2 -2.49 10.99 16.48
N GLU A 3 -1.63 10.16 17.06
CA GLU A 3 -1.94 9.38 18.25
C GLU A 3 -0.70 9.31 19.17
N CYS A 4 -0.95 9.18 20.47
CA CYS A 4 -0.08 9.57 21.60
C CYS A 4 1.17 8.69 21.85
N ASP A 5 1.39 7.66 21.03
CA ASP A 5 2.32 6.54 21.32
C ASP A 5 3.68 6.61 20.61
N ASN A 6 3.98 7.72 19.90
CA ASN A 6 5.24 7.92 19.15
C ASN A 6 5.59 6.78 18.17
N LYS A 7 4.61 6.00 17.71
CA LYS A 7 4.79 4.87 16.78
C LYS A 7 4.05 5.11 15.47
N TYR A 8 4.54 4.50 14.40
CA TYR A 8 3.96 4.57 13.06
C TYR A 8 2.94 3.46 12.85
N HIS A 9 1.68 3.80 12.59
CA HIS A 9 0.62 2.83 12.31
C HIS A 9 0.36 2.74 10.79
N ILE A 10 0.70 1.61 10.17
CA ILE A 10 0.61 1.41 8.73
C ILE A 10 0.00 0.05 8.44
N ASN A 11 -1.09 0.02 7.66
CA ASN A 11 -1.80 -1.22 7.27
C ASN A 11 -2.08 -2.13 8.48
N ASN A 12 -2.62 -1.55 9.55
CA ASN A 12 -2.96 -2.23 10.81
C ASN A 12 -1.75 -2.82 11.59
N LYS A 13 -0.53 -2.37 11.31
CA LYS A 13 0.68 -2.74 12.07
C LYS A 13 1.33 -1.49 12.65
N SER A 14 1.88 -1.60 13.85
CA SER A 14 2.65 -0.53 14.49
C SER A 14 4.15 -0.79 14.32
N TYR A 15 4.90 0.26 14.01
CA TYR A 15 6.34 0.25 13.84
C TYR A 15 6.98 1.35 14.68
N PRO A 16 8.04 1.08 15.44
CA PRO A 16 8.78 2.13 16.14
C PRO A 16 9.53 3.04 15.17
N LEU A 17 10.00 2.50 14.03
CA LEU A 17 10.74 3.25 13.02
C LEU A 17 10.04 3.20 11.66
N LEU A 18 9.98 4.33 10.96
CA LEU A 18 9.46 4.35 9.60
C LEU A 18 10.50 3.79 8.61
N VAL A 19 11.74 4.27 8.71
CA VAL A 19 12.87 3.91 7.84
C VAL A 19 13.93 3.20 8.66
N GLY A 20 14.44 2.08 8.15
CA GLY A 20 15.49 1.32 8.81
C GLY A 20 16.33 0.45 7.88
N SER A 21 17.20 -0.37 8.46
CA SER A 21 18.02 -1.33 7.72
C SER A 21 17.17 -2.48 7.16
N ARG A 22 17.70 -3.21 6.16
CA ARG A 22 17.01 -4.40 5.61
C ARG A 22 16.72 -5.45 6.68
N ALA A 23 17.60 -5.59 7.68
CA ALA A 23 17.40 -6.49 8.80
C ALA A 23 16.23 -6.03 9.68
N GLN A 24 16.19 -4.75 10.07
CA GLN A 24 15.11 -4.18 10.87
C GLN A 24 13.74 -4.33 10.18
N VAL A 25 13.67 -4.10 8.86
CA VAL A 25 12.43 -4.32 8.09
C VAL A 25 12.03 -5.80 8.08
N TRP A 26 13.00 -6.72 7.98
CA TRP A 26 12.74 -8.15 8.04
C TRP A 26 12.21 -8.61 9.41
N HIS A 27 12.67 -7.97 10.49
CA HIS A 27 12.25 -8.25 11.87
C HIS A 27 11.04 -7.42 12.33
N ASN A 28 10.37 -6.69 11.44
CA ASN A 28 9.24 -5.79 11.72
C ASN A 28 9.55 -4.60 12.67
N THR A 29 10.81 -4.25 12.87
CA THR A 29 11.19 -3.05 13.65
C THR A 29 10.98 -1.78 12.83
N ALA A 30 11.18 -1.85 11.52
CA ALA A 30 10.97 -0.74 10.60
C ALA A 30 9.96 -1.10 9.51
N TYR A 31 9.21 -0.12 9.03
CA TYR A 31 8.26 -0.33 7.94
C TYR A 31 8.94 -0.53 6.58
N LYS A 32 9.88 0.36 6.24
CA LYS A 32 10.57 0.37 4.95
C LYS A 32 12.05 0.69 5.08
N THR A 33 12.78 0.42 4.00
CA THR A 33 14.19 0.86 3.86
C THR A 33 14.27 2.26 3.24
N SER A 34 15.46 2.86 3.23
CA SER A 34 15.72 4.13 2.51
C SER A 34 15.33 4.06 1.03
N GLY A 35 15.49 2.88 0.41
CA GLY A 35 15.06 2.62 -0.98
C GLY A 35 13.59 2.21 -1.14
N ASN A 36 12.73 2.52 -0.17
CA ASN A 36 11.29 2.18 -0.16
C ASN A 36 10.96 0.68 -0.30
N LEU A 37 11.92 -0.22 -0.02
CA LEU A 37 11.64 -1.66 0.02
C LEU A 37 10.91 -2.01 1.30
N THR A 38 9.79 -2.70 1.16
CA THR A 38 9.03 -3.26 2.29
C THR A 38 9.46 -4.70 2.54
N ARG A 39 9.00 -5.29 3.65
CA ARG A 39 9.25 -6.70 3.95
C ARG A 39 8.84 -7.65 2.82
N ARG A 40 7.77 -7.34 2.07
CA ARG A 40 7.28 -8.14 0.94
C ARG A 40 8.26 -8.18 -0.23
N ASP A 41 9.13 -7.17 -0.33
CA ASP A 41 10.10 -7.03 -1.42
C ASP A 41 11.46 -7.67 -1.09
N LEU A 42 11.62 -8.21 0.11
CA LEU A 42 12.86 -8.79 0.63
C LEU A 42 12.77 -10.32 0.69
N ILE A 43 13.92 -10.98 0.58
CA ILE A 43 14.07 -12.43 0.72
C ILE A 43 15.44 -12.75 1.33
N LYS A 44 15.51 -13.81 2.14
CA LYS A 44 16.77 -14.36 2.64
C LYS A 44 17.36 -15.32 1.62
N ASN A 45 18.62 -15.08 1.24
CA ASN A 45 19.40 -16.03 0.44
C ASN A 45 19.90 -17.18 1.31
N LYS A 46 20.43 -18.24 0.66
CA LYS A 46 21.03 -19.40 1.35
C LYS A 46 22.15 -18.99 2.32
N SER A 47 22.94 -17.98 1.97
CA SER A 47 24.00 -17.41 2.84
C SER A 47 23.46 -16.51 3.97
N GLY A 48 22.16 -16.53 4.27
CA GLY A 48 21.53 -15.73 5.32
C GLY A 48 21.33 -14.24 5.01
N ARG A 49 21.93 -13.70 3.94
CA ARG A 49 21.81 -12.29 3.55
C ARG A 49 20.38 -11.94 3.10
N ILE A 50 19.85 -10.82 3.58
CA ILE A 50 18.55 -10.28 3.18
C ILE A 50 18.75 -9.39 1.94
N VAL A 51 18.24 -9.84 0.79
CA VAL A 51 18.33 -9.15 -0.50
C VAL A 51 16.95 -8.78 -1.02
N SER A 52 16.87 -7.92 -2.04
CA SER A 52 15.61 -7.68 -2.73
C SER A 52 15.25 -8.86 -3.64
N ILE A 53 13.95 -9.14 -3.75
CA ILE A 53 13.41 -10.16 -4.65
C ILE A 53 13.84 -9.88 -6.09
N LYS A 54 13.84 -8.60 -6.50
CA LYS A 54 14.29 -8.17 -7.83
C LYS A 54 15.74 -8.61 -8.09
N LYS A 55 16.66 -8.37 -7.15
CA LYS A 55 18.07 -8.76 -7.29
C LYS A 55 18.23 -10.27 -7.33
N HIS A 56 17.53 -11.01 -6.47
CA HIS A 56 17.56 -12.47 -6.47
C HIS A 56 17.06 -13.07 -7.81
N LYS A 57 15.97 -12.54 -8.36
CA LYS A 57 15.45 -12.96 -9.68
C LYS A 57 16.41 -12.61 -10.81
N THR A 58 16.93 -11.38 -10.84
CA THR A 58 17.88 -10.93 -11.88
C THR A 58 19.17 -11.74 -11.86
N ALA A 59 19.70 -12.09 -10.69
CA ALA A 59 20.92 -12.89 -10.58
C ALA A 59 20.73 -14.29 -11.20
N LYS A 60 19.64 -14.99 -10.86
CA LYS A 60 19.29 -16.31 -11.45
C LYS A 60 18.99 -16.22 -12.94
N CYS A 61 18.44 -15.09 -13.36
CA CYS A 61 18.16 -14.84 -14.75
C CYS A 61 19.44 -14.65 -15.56
N GLN A 62 20.25 -13.65 -15.18
CA GLN A 62 21.35 -13.16 -16.00
C GLN A 62 22.49 -14.16 -16.12
N ASP A 63 22.78 -14.94 -15.06
CA ASP A 63 23.76 -16.02 -15.01
C ASP A 63 24.96 -15.81 -15.96
N ARG A 64 25.64 -14.66 -15.79
CA ARG A 64 26.49 -14.06 -16.85
C ARG A 64 27.63 -14.98 -17.27
N LEU A 65 28.23 -15.67 -16.30
CA LEU A 65 29.37 -16.56 -16.53
C LEU A 65 28.94 -17.75 -17.40
N ARG A 66 27.83 -18.38 -17.02
CA ARG A 66 27.25 -19.51 -17.73
C ARG A 66 26.73 -19.13 -19.11
N ARG A 67 26.14 -17.93 -19.26
CA ARG A 67 25.73 -17.38 -20.57
C ARG A 67 26.89 -17.03 -21.48
N SER A 68 28.02 -16.60 -20.90
CA SER A 68 29.25 -16.32 -21.63
C SER A 68 30.01 -17.60 -22.00
N GLY A 69 29.44 -18.78 -21.71
CA GLY A 69 30.05 -20.07 -22.02
C GLY A 69 31.19 -20.44 -21.07
N TYR A 70 31.21 -19.93 -19.85
CA TYR A 70 32.20 -20.30 -18.85
C TYR A 70 31.55 -21.09 -17.71
N GLY A 71 32.14 -22.24 -17.38
CA GLY A 71 31.75 -23.13 -16.30
C GLY A 71 32.94 -23.62 -15.49
N THR A 72 32.66 -24.50 -14.54
CA THR A 72 33.65 -25.12 -13.66
C THR A 72 33.42 -26.63 -13.66
N GLU A 73 34.48 -27.41 -13.86
CA GLU A 73 34.44 -28.88 -13.76
C GLU A 73 35.09 -29.33 -12.45
N LYS A 74 34.47 -30.31 -11.78
CA LYS A 74 35.01 -30.82 -10.52
C LYS A 74 36.35 -31.51 -10.79
N GLY A 75 37.39 -31.14 -10.05
CA GLY A 75 38.74 -31.72 -10.17
C GLY A 75 39.65 -31.05 -11.20
N LYS A 76 39.16 -30.08 -11.98
CA LYS A 76 39.99 -29.26 -12.87
C LYS A 76 40.05 -27.84 -12.33
N PHE A 77 41.27 -27.35 -12.11
CA PHE A 77 41.48 -25.98 -11.67
C PHE A 77 41.43 -25.03 -12.87
N GLY A 78 40.62 -23.97 -12.79
CA GLY A 78 40.48 -22.96 -13.84
C GLY A 78 39.07 -22.83 -14.43
N TYR A 79 38.95 -22.08 -15.53
CA TYR A 79 37.71 -21.91 -16.27
C TYR A 79 37.59 -22.98 -17.36
N VAL A 80 36.39 -23.53 -17.54
CA VAL A 80 36.08 -24.44 -18.63
C VAL A 80 35.14 -23.75 -19.59
N LYS A 81 35.48 -23.73 -20.88
CA LYS A 81 34.61 -23.19 -21.92
C LYS A 81 33.53 -24.23 -22.23
N VAL A 82 32.29 -23.89 -21.91
CA VAL A 82 31.10 -24.71 -22.13
C VAL A 82 30.30 -24.07 -23.24
N GLU A 83 29.74 -24.88 -24.14
CA GLU A 83 28.86 -24.37 -25.18
C GLU A 83 27.67 -23.62 -24.56
N PRO A 84 27.43 -22.36 -24.97
CA PRO A 84 26.39 -21.54 -24.37
C PRO A 84 25.01 -22.09 -24.72
N LYS A 85 24.34 -22.70 -23.73
CA LYS A 85 22.94 -23.13 -23.89
C LYS A 85 22.03 -21.91 -24.02
N THR A 86 21.06 -21.96 -24.92
CA THR A 86 20.08 -20.88 -25.14
C THR A 86 19.41 -20.50 -23.81
N PRO A 87 19.57 -19.25 -23.33
CA PRO A 87 19.03 -18.87 -22.03
C PRO A 87 17.51 -18.80 -22.09
N LYS A 88 16.83 -19.45 -21.13
CA LYS A 88 15.38 -19.28 -20.97
C LYS A 88 15.08 -17.80 -20.68
N LYS A 89 14.19 -17.20 -21.47
CA LYS A 89 13.73 -15.82 -21.23
C LYS A 89 13.11 -15.74 -19.84
N CYS A 90 13.59 -14.78 -19.05
CA CYS A 90 12.97 -14.47 -17.77
C CYS A 90 11.71 -13.67 -18.08
N SER A 91 10.57 -14.36 -18.13
CA SER A 91 9.29 -13.70 -18.27
C SER A 91 9.11 -12.74 -17.08
N LYS A 92 8.88 -11.46 -17.39
CA LYS A 92 8.46 -10.48 -16.39
C LYS A 92 7.03 -10.87 -15.98
N THR A 93 6.87 -11.85 -15.10
CA THR A 93 5.57 -12.12 -14.49
C THR A 93 5.24 -10.97 -13.55
N GLY A 94 4.31 -10.14 -14.02
CA GLY A 94 3.78 -8.99 -13.32
C GLY A 94 3.44 -7.88 -14.31
N LYS A 95 2.34 -8.03 -15.05
CA LYS A 95 1.61 -6.85 -15.55
C LYS A 95 1.40 -5.95 -14.35
N SER A 96 1.79 -4.69 -14.45
CA SER A 96 1.48 -3.73 -13.39
C SER A 96 -0.04 -3.69 -13.24
N LEU A 97 -0.59 -3.53 -12.03
CA LEU A 97 -2.04 -3.41 -11.85
C LEU A 97 -2.63 -2.26 -12.71
N SER A 98 -1.81 -1.26 -13.05
CA SER A 98 -2.12 -0.22 -14.04
C SER A 98 -2.39 -0.77 -15.44
N ASP A 99 -1.67 -1.80 -15.91
CA ASP A 99 -1.87 -2.37 -17.25
C ASP A 99 -3.22 -3.10 -17.40
N THR A 100 -3.77 -3.62 -16.29
CA THR A 100 -5.08 -4.30 -16.27
C THR A 100 -6.23 -3.31 -16.27
N VAL A 101 -6.05 -2.12 -15.68
CA VAL A 101 -7.09 -1.07 -15.60
C VAL A 101 -7.32 -0.40 -16.97
N HIS A 102 -6.27 -0.17 -17.76
CA HIS A 102 -6.37 0.51 -19.06
C HIS A 102 -6.98 -0.35 -20.19
N LYS A 103 -7.19 -1.66 -19.98
CA LYS A 103 -7.81 -2.55 -20.99
C LYS A 103 -9.32 -2.80 -20.78
N ARG A 104 -9.91 -2.31 -19.69
CA ARG A 104 -11.36 -2.32 -19.53
C ARG A 104 -11.96 -1.10 -20.24
N LYS A 105 -12.27 -1.22 -21.54
CA LYS A 105 -13.19 -0.27 -22.18
C LYS A 105 -14.48 -0.27 -21.34
N PRO A 106 -15.01 0.88 -20.88
CA PRO A 106 -16.32 0.91 -20.27
C PRO A 106 -17.33 0.39 -21.30
N LYS A 107 -18.14 -0.61 -20.94
CA LYS A 107 -19.27 -1.02 -21.78
C LYS A 107 -20.18 0.20 -21.92
N ALA A 108 -20.48 0.59 -23.16
CA ALA A 108 -21.38 1.70 -23.45
C ALA A 108 -22.74 1.45 -22.80
N VAL A 109 -23.07 2.21 -21.76
CA VAL A 109 -24.44 2.32 -21.27
C VAL A 109 -25.18 3.19 -22.28
N LYS A 110 -26.18 2.63 -22.97
CA LYS A 110 -27.09 3.41 -23.82
C LYS A 110 -27.82 4.41 -22.91
N ARG A 111 -27.45 5.69 -22.96
CA ARG A 111 -28.24 6.78 -22.37
C ARG A 111 -29.52 6.89 -23.18
N SER A 112 -30.67 6.56 -22.57
CA SER A 112 -31.98 6.84 -23.15
C SER A 112 -32.17 8.36 -23.20
N VAL A 113 -32.58 8.81 -24.37
CA VAL A 113 -32.80 10.21 -24.74
C VAL A 113 -34.14 10.66 -24.19
N SER A 114 -34.16 11.63 -23.27
CA SER A 114 -35.33 12.48 -23.03
C SER A 114 -34.92 13.76 -22.30
N ASP A 115 -34.21 14.66 -23.00
CA ASP A 115 -34.15 16.06 -22.60
C ASP A 115 -34.18 16.91 -23.88
N THR A 116 -35.40 17.11 -24.35
CA THR A 116 -35.71 18.05 -25.43
C THR A 116 -35.91 19.42 -24.81
N THR A 117 -34.94 20.28 -25.07
CA THR A 117 -34.94 21.74 -25.03
C THR A 117 -36.28 22.46 -24.79
N HIS A 118 -36.29 23.44 -23.88
CA HIS A 118 -36.83 24.75 -24.23
C HIS A 118 -35.90 25.90 -23.79
N ARG A 119 -35.42 26.60 -24.82
CA ARG A 119 -34.57 27.77 -24.78
C ARG A 119 -35.47 29.02 -24.78
N ARG A 120 -35.03 30.05 -24.04
CA ARG A 120 -35.42 31.49 -24.08
C ARG A 120 -36.72 31.79 -23.31
N ASN A 121 -36.80 32.78 -22.43
CA ASN A 121 -36.42 34.18 -22.65
C ASN A 121 -36.34 34.94 -21.30
N ILE A 122 -35.36 35.84 -21.17
CA ILE A 122 -35.21 36.75 -20.02
C ILE A 122 -36.26 37.87 -20.14
N PRO A 123 -36.87 38.32 -19.02
CA PRO A 123 -36.88 39.76 -18.76
C PRO A 123 -36.54 40.09 -17.30
N CYS A 124 -35.46 40.86 -17.13
CA CYS A 124 -35.12 41.53 -15.87
C CYS A 124 -36.07 42.70 -15.65
N LYS A 125 -36.83 42.80 -14.54
CA LYS A 125 -37.28 44.08 -13.92
C LYS A 125 -37.69 43.91 -12.44
N GLY A 126 -37.12 44.72 -11.54
CA GLY A 126 -37.88 45.32 -10.41
C GLY A 126 -37.51 44.95 -8.96
N ARG A 127 -36.81 45.89 -8.29
CA ARG A 127 -36.79 46.31 -6.86
C ARG A 127 -37.79 45.62 -5.91
N LYS A 128 -37.46 45.29 -4.65
CA LYS A 128 -37.07 46.22 -3.56
C LYS A 128 -36.29 45.48 -2.44
N LEU A 129 -35.32 46.19 -1.85
CA LEU A 129 -34.89 45.94 -0.46
C LEU A 129 -36.06 46.24 0.49
N SER A 130 -36.30 45.36 1.45
CA SER A 130 -36.86 45.74 2.74
C SER A 130 -36.11 45.02 3.86
N ILE A 131 -35.44 45.86 4.65
CA ILE A 131 -34.91 45.63 5.99
C ILE A 131 -35.94 44.90 6.86
N CYS A 132 -35.48 44.02 7.76
CA CYS A 132 -35.91 43.81 9.16
C CYS A 132 -35.36 42.43 9.62
N ASN A 133 -34.24 42.40 10.32
CA ASN A 133 -34.12 42.42 11.79
C ASN A 133 -34.65 41.15 12.51
N ARG A 134 -33.68 40.41 13.08
CA ARG A 134 -33.68 39.93 14.48
C ARG A 134 -34.72 38.87 14.88
N ALA A 135 -34.27 37.62 14.98
CA ALA A 135 -34.71 36.74 16.07
C ALA A 135 -33.70 35.60 16.32
N THR A 136 -32.88 35.79 17.35
CA THR A 136 -32.21 34.72 18.08
C THR A 136 -33.26 33.80 18.71
N LYS A 137 -33.33 32.53 18.28
CA LYS A 137 -33.94 31.46 19.08
C LYS A 137 -32.92 30.35 19.33
N LYS A 138 -32.19 30.56 20.42
CA LYS A 138 -31.79 29.61 21.47
C LYS A 138 -32.46 28.22 21.35
N CYS A 139 -31.87 27.29 20.60
CA CYS A 139 -32.16 25.87 20.75
C CYS A 139 -31.21 25.29 21.81
N LYS A 140 -31.82 24.95 22.95
CA LYS A 140 -31.19 24.41 24.14
C LYS A 140 -30.53 23.05 23.87
N MET A 141 -29.49 22.83 24.66
CA MET A 141 -28.64 21.65 24.74
C MET A 141 -29.42 20.33 24.90
N ALA A 142 -28.91 19.26 24.31
CA ALA A 142 -29.10 17.90 24.80
C ALA A 142 -27.72 17.25 24.97
N LYS A 143 -27.25 17.22 26.23
CA LYS A 143 -26.09 16.43 26.66
C LYS A 143 -26.54 14.96 26.71
N GLY A 144 -25.95 14.10 25.88
CA GLY A 144 -26.18 12.65 25.94
C GLY A 144 -25.61 12.03 27.23
N PRO A 145 -26.22 10.96 27.76
CA PRO A 145 -25.80 10.37 29.03
C PRO A 145 -24.49 9.59 28.92
N GLN A 146 -23.58 9.87 29.84
CA GLN A 146 -22.37 9.11 30.11
C GLN A 146 -22.75 7.70 30.56
N ARG A 147 -22.38 6.68 29.79
CA ARG A 147 -22.49 5.27 30.20
C ARG A 147 -21.41 4.97 31.24
N THR A 148 -21.73 5.17 32.51
CA THR A 148 -20.99 4.56 33.62
C THR A 148 -21.53 3.16 33.85
N PHE A 149 -20.75 2.12 33.51
CA PHE A 149 -21.02 0.78 34.04
C PHE A 149 -19.98 0.42 35.09
N CYS A 150 -20.52 0.15 36.27
CA CYS A 150 -19.85 -0.03 37.53
C CYS A 150 -19.00 -1.31 37.56
N ARG A 151 -17.85 -1.22 38.25
CA ARG A 151 -16.96 -2.31 38.62
C ARG A 151 -17.75 -3.45 39.29
N LYS A 152 -17.51 -4.71 38.88
CA LYS A 152 -17.67 -5.86 39.78
C LYS A 152 -16.28 -6.38 40.16
N ARG A 153 -15.86 -6.02 41.37
CA ARG A 153 -14.81 -6.72 42.12
C ARG A 153 -15.23 -8.19 42.26
N LYS A 154 -14.39 -9.13 41.85
CA LYS A 154 -14.43 -10.50 42.37
C LYS A 154 -13.22 -10.67 43.28
N ASN A 155 -13.50 -10.64 44.58
CA ASN A 155 -12.62 -11.09 45.64
C ASN A 155 -13.00 -12.56 45.91
N THR A 156 -12.04 -13.48 45.87
CA THR A 156 -11.98 -14.80 46.55
C THR A 156 -10.94 -15.65 45.82
N LYS A 157 -10.04 -16.44 46.41
CA LYS A 157 -9.65 -16.79 47.77
C LYS A 157 -8.25 -17.42 47.62
N HIS A 158 -7.32 -17.11 48.50
CA HIS A 158 -6.11 -17.93 48.68
C HIS A 158 -6.53 -19.33 49.15
N LYS A 159 -5.85 -20.36 48.64
CA LYS A 159 -5.82 -21.70 49.22
C LYS A 159 -4.36 -22.16 49.24
N ALA A 160 -4.01 -22.77 50.37
CA ALA A 160 -2.69 -23.06 50.90
C ALA A 160 -1.68 -23.67 49.91
#